data_AF-A0A1B6KMG1-F1
#
_entry.id   AF-A0A1B6KMG1-F1
#
_cell.length_a   1.000
_cell.length_b   1.000
_cell.length_c   1.000
_cell.angle_alpha   90.00
_cell.angle_beta   90.00
_cell.angle_gamma   90.00
#
_symmetry.space_group_name_H-M   'P 1'
#
loop_
_entity.id
_entity.type
_entity.pdbx_description
1 polymer ?
#
loop_
_entity_poly.entity_id
_entity_poly.type
_entity_poly.pdbx_seq_one_letter_code
_entity_poly.pdbx_strand_id
1 'polypeptide(L)'
;MSLDEKTNGGQKKNDGKTNFSMQMSNYAEDSGAPYDPHEHRVVANPTTDRETLIHLLKGCLGTGILAMPNAFGNSGLALGTIATVLIGILCTYCLHVLVRSQYEMCKRLKVPILSYPESMRVALQHGPSSFRPFANISAPIVDFFLILYQLGICCVYIMFVAENIKEVTDQYWKPIDVRVHMLILLAPLILICYIRNLKLLAPFSQLANIITFVGIAIILYYIFQDLPPISSAKLVGTPQAFVLYIGTTLFALEAVGVVIALENNMKTPKSFGGWVGILNKGMAAITVMYIGVGFFGFIKYGSNAKGSVTLNLPQGELLAQCVKIAFAIAIFISYALQAYVPIEIIWNTYLKSKLEQSNKKLLIEYVMRTVIVILTFCLAVAIPLLDLFISLFGALCLSALGIAFPGIIELCVAYSSNRLNFALILKDIILIIVGILGLVIGTYCSLLEIVKKLSEGDNPLEGSLQLNSTASTPSL
;
A
#
# COMPACT_ATOMS: atom_id res chain seq x y z
N MET A 1 -15.55 27.33 -63.06
CA MET A 1 -14.75 28.57 -62.93
C MET A 1 -14.49 28.73 -61.45
N SER A 2 -13.20 28.74 -61.07
CA SER A 2 -12.60 28.97 -59.73
C SER A 2 -12.96 27.98 -58.59
N LEU A 3 -12.06 27.51 -57.73
CA LEU A 3 -10.60 27.57 -57.58
C LEU A 3 -10.26 26.56 -56.45
N ASP A 4 -9.07 25.96 -56.50
CA ASP A 4 -8.49 25.07 -55.49
C ASP A 4 -8.34 25.71 -54.09
N GLU A 5 -8.48 24.91 -53.02
CA GLU A 5 -7.55 24.99 -51.88
C GLU A 5 -7.50 23.68 -51.06
N LYS A 6 -6.35 23.01 -51.14
CA LYS A 6 -5.91 21.95 -50.23
C LYS A 6 -5.56 22.56 -48.87
N THR A 7 -6.06 22.02 -47.76
CA THR A 7 -5.45 22.23 -46.44
C THR A 7 -5.42 20.96 -45.58
N ASN A 8 -4.21 20.40 -45.48
CA ASN A 8 -3.61 19.61 -44.40
C ASN A 8 -4.49 19.22 -43.20
N GLY A 9 -4.87 17.94 -43.13
CA GLY A 9 -5.24 17.26 -41.89
C GLY A 9 -4.00 16.90 -41.05
N GLY A 10 -3.48 17.87 -40.30
CA GLY A 10 -2.40 17.66 -39.34
C GLY A 10 -2.87 17.00 -38.05
N GLN A 11 -2.40 15.77 -37.80
CA GLN A 11 -2.44 15.09 -36.50
C GLN A 11 -1.84 15.98 -35.40
N LYS A 12 -2.66 16.50 -34.48
CA LYS A 12 -2.19 17.21 -33.28
C LYS A 12 -1.49 16.22 -32.33
N LYS A 13 -0.18 16.40 -32.20
CA LYS A 13 0.69 15.76 -31.19
C LYS A 13 0.26 16.14 -29.78
N ASN A 14 0.26 15.15 -28.90
CA ASN A 14 -0.15 15.21 -27.51
C ASN A 14 1.09 15.44 -26.61
N ASP A 15 1.53 16.70 -26.50
CA ASP A 15 2.65 17.10 -25.64
C ASP A 15 2.12 17.65 -24.30
N GLY A 16 2.31 16.89 -23.22
CA GLY A 16 1.70 17.13 -21.91
C GLY A 16 2.26 18.32 -21.12
N LYS A 17 3.37 18.95 -21.56
CA LYS A 17 3.93 20.15 -20.89
C LYS A 17 3.37 21.46 -21.41
N THR A 18 3.03 21.52 -22.70
CA THR A 18 2.50 22.74 -23.35
C THR A 18 1.01 22.93 -23.06
N ASN A 19 0.28 21.84 -22.78
CA ASN A 19 -1.11 21.90 -22.37
C ASN A 19 -1.30 22.44 -20.94
N PHE A 20 -0.30 22.33 -20.05
CA PHE A 20 -0.42 22.81 -18.67
C PHE A 20 -0.31 24.34 -18.58
N SER A 21 0.58 24.95 -19.37
CA SER A 21 0.68 26.42 -19.45
C SER A 21 -0.45 27.05 -20.28
N MET A 22 -0.94 26.36 -21.31
CA MET A 22 -2.04 26.85 -22.16
C MET A 22 -3.43 26.60 -21.56
N GLN A 23 -3.60 25.61 -20.67
CA GLN A 23 -4.81 25.50 -19.83
C GLN A 23 -4.89 26.61 -18.78
N MET A 24 -3.75 27.17 -18.33
CA MET A 24 -3.73 28.21 -17.31
C MET A 24 -4.25 29.57 -17.82
N SER A 25 -4.27 29.79 -19.14
CA SER A 25 -4.69 31.06 -19.76
C SER A 25 -6.17 31.14 -20.15
N ASN A 26 -6.91 30.04 -20.15
CA ASN A 26 -8.29 30.00 -20.67
C ASN A 26 -9.41 29.92 -19.61
N TYR A 27 -9.10 29.92 -18.31
CA TYR A 27 -10.12 29.81 -17.23
C TYR A 27 -10.44 31.13 -16.51
N ALA A 28 -10.20 32.27 -17.17
CA ALA A 28 -10.62 33.57 -16.69
C ALA A 28 -11.93 34.02 -17.35
N GLU A 29 -13.00 33.23 -17.18
CA GLU A 29 -14.36 33.79 -17.23
C GLU A 29 -14.81 34.04 -15.79
N ASP A 30 -14.83 35.31 -15.43
CA ASP A 30 -15.15 35.86 -14.12
C ASP A 30 -16.67 35.90 -13.92
N SER A 31 -17.29 34.73 -13.72
CA SER A 31 -18.56 34.65 -13.01
C SER A 31 -18.24 34.69 -11.52
N GLY A 32 -18.68 35.71 -10.77
CA GLY A 32 -18.41 35.90 -9.33
C GLY A 32 -18.84 34.78 -8.37
N ALA A 33 -19.11 33.58 -8.86
CA ALA A 33 -19.30 32.36 -8.09
C ALA A 33 -17.95 31.78 -7.62
N PRO A 34 -17.87 31.26 -6.38
CA PRO A 34 -16.65 30.64 -5.88
C PRO A 34 -16.29 29.38 -6.70
N TYR A 35 -15.08 29.31 -7.22
CA TYR A 35 -14.57 28.16 -7.97
C TYR A 35 -14.71 26.85 -7.15
N ASP A 36 -15.40 25.86 -7.72
CA ASP A 36 -15.50 24.51 -7.16
C ASP A 36 -14.65 23.55 -8.02
N PRO A 37 -13.52 23.03 -7.49
CA PRO A 37 -12.68 22.07 -8.21
C PRO A 37 -13.44 20.86 -8.74
N HIS A 38 -14.47 20.38 -8.03
CA HIS A 38 -15.19 19.17 -8.41
C HIS A 38 -16.00 19.33 -9.69
N GLU A 39 -16.51 20.53 -9.97
CA GLU A 39 -17.29 20.83 -11.19
C GLU A 39 -16.41 20.91 -12.44
N HIS A 40 -15.11 21.12 -12.26
CA HIS A 40 -14.14 21.30 -13.33
C HIS A 40 -13.33 20.03 -13.62
N ARG A 41 -13.66 18.89 -12.99
CA ARG A 41 -13.03 17.59 -13.25
C ARG A 41 -13.65 16.93 -14.48
N VAL A 42 -12.82 16.55 -15.45
CA VAL A 42 -13.24 15.72 -16.58
C VAL A 42 -12.96 14.25 -16.25
N VAL A 43 -14.02 13.53 -15.85
CA VAL A 43 -13.93 12.10 -15.50
C VAL A 43 -14.58 11.26 -16.60
N ALA A 44 -13.76 10.48 -17.32
CA ALA A 44 -14.23 9.70 -18.46
C ALA A 44 -15.25 8.61 -18.08
N ASN A 45 -15.06 7.95 -16.93
CA ASN A 45 -15.94 6.90 -16.41
C ASN A 45 -16.11 7.10 -14.89
N PRO A 46 -17.03 7.97 -14.45
CA PRO A 46 -17.20 8.27 -13.04
C PRO A 46 -17.82 7.09 -12.27
N THR A 47 -17.32 6.84 -11.07
CA THR A 47 -17.81 5.78 -10.17
C THR A 47 -18.94 6.30 -9.28
N THR A 48 -19.94 5.45 -9.04
CA THR A 48 -21.01 5.69 -8.06
C THR A 48 -20.53 5.48 -6.63
N ASP A 49 -21.21 6.07 -5.64
CA ASP A 49 -20.85 5.93 -4.23
C ASP A 49 -20.66 4.48 -3.76
N ARG A 50 -21.52 3.57 -4.25
CA ARG A 50 -21.42 2.14 -3.94
C ARG A 50 -20.21 1.49 -4.60
N GLU A 51 -19.93 1.81 -5.85
CA GLU A 51 -18.74 1.31 -6.56
C GLU A 51 -17.47 1.83 -5.90
N THR A 52 -17.43 3.12 -5.54
CA THR A 52 -16.32 3.72 -4.80
C THR A 52 -16.09 3.01 -3.47
N LEU A 53 -17.15 2.73 -2.70
CA LEU A 53 -17.05 1.97 -1.46
C LEU A 53 -16.47 0.57 -1.68
N ILE A 54 -16.96 -0.16 -2.68
CA ILE A 54 -16.45 -1.50 -3.03
C ILE A 54 -14.99 -1.43 -3.48
N HIS A 55 -14.61 -0.42 -4.25
CA HIS A 55 -13.23 -0.21 -4.67
C HIS A 55 -12.32 0.19 -3.52
N LEU A 56 -12.82 0.94 -2.52
CA LEU A 56 -12.07 1.27 -1.31
C LEU A 56 -11.81 0.00 -0.48
N LEU A 57 -12.85 -0.80 -0.23
CA LEU A 57 -12.73 -2.10 0.44
C LEU A 57 -11.70 -2.99 -0.28
N LYS A 58 -11.86 -3.15 -1.60
CA LYS A 58 -10.93 -3.89 -2.44
C LYS A 58 -9.50 -3.37 -2.34
N GLY A 59 -9.31 -2.06 -2.40
CA GLY A 59 -7.99 -1.44 -2.45
C GLY A 59 -7.20 -1.62 -1.15
N CYS A 60 -7.89 -1.73 -0.02
CA CYS A 60 -7.26 -2.02 1.26
C CYS A 60 -7.14 -3.53 1.53
N LEU A 61 -8.12 -4.35 1.14
CA LEU A 61 -8.16 -5.81 1.34
C LEU A 61 -7.17 -6.56 0.42
N GLY A 62 -5.87 -6.41 0.68
CA GLY A 62 -4.77 -7.13 0.04
C GLY A 62 -4.15 -8.20 0.93
N THR A 63 -2.85 -8.44 0.78
CA THR A 63 -2.10 -9.37 1.66
C THR A 63 -2.00 -8.89 3.12
N GLY A 64 -2.26 -7.61 3.39
CA GLY A 64 -2.23 -7.02 4.73
C GLY A 64 -3.20 -7.68 5.71
N ILE A 65 -4.46 -7.93 5.30
CA ILE A 65 -5.43 -8.61 6.18
C ILE A 65 -4.97 -10.02 6.55
N LEU A 66 -4.25 -10.69 5.64
CA LEU A 66 -3.77 -12.05 5.83
C LEU A 66 -2.63 -12.12 6.86
N ALA A 67 -1.91 -11.02 7.11
CA ALA A 67 -0.84 -10.94 8.12
C ALA A 67 -1.36 -10.61 9.53
N MET A 68 -2.63 -10.20 9.66
CA MET A 68 -3.18 -9.72 10.94
C MET A 68 -3.13 -10.73 12.10
N PRO A 69 -3.31 -12.05 11.91
CA PRO A 69 -3.17 -13.00 13.01
C PRO A 69 -1.77 -13.00 13.62
N ASN A 70 -0.73 -12.94 12.78
CA ASN A 70 0.65 -12.81 13.24
C ASN A 70 0.89 -11.46 13.91
N ALA A 71 0.34 -10.37 13.36
CA ALA A 71 0.42 -9.06 13.98
C ALA A 71 -0.19 -9.05 15.40
N PHE A 72 -1.36 -9.67 15.58
CA PHE A 72 -1.98 -9.82 16.89
C PHE A 72 -1.15 -10.70 17.84
N GLY A 73 -0.37 -11.65 17.32
CA GLY A 73 0.64 -12.36 18.10
C GLY A 73 1.76 -11.47 18.64
N ASN A 74 2.12 -10.43 17.90
CA ASN A 74 3.10 -9.44 18.35
C ASN A 74 2.53 -8.43 19.36
N SER A 75 1.24 -8.07 19.28
CA SER A 75 0.60 -7.11 20.20
C SER A 75 -0.11 -7.72 21.40
N GLY A 76 -0.54 -8.97 21.31
CA GLY A 76 -1.57 -9.55 22.19
C GLY A 76 -2.99 -9.11 21.82
N LEU A 77 -4.00 -9.85 22.30
CA LEU A 77 -5.41 -9.67 21.92
C LEU A 77 -5.99 -8.31 22.33
N ALA A 78 -5.87 -7.95 23.61
CA ALA A 78 -6.52 -6.75 24.15
C ALA A 78 -5.86 -5.49 23.58
N LEU A 79 -4.52 -5.43 23.65
CA LEU A 79 -3.77 -4.30 23.12
C LEU A 79 -3.90 -4.20 21.59
N GLY A 80 -3.84 -5.32 20.86
CA GLY A 80 -4.03 -5.34 19.41
C GLY A 80 -5.41 -4.83 18.98
N THR A 81 -6.48 -5.26 19.66
CA THR A 81 -7.84 -4.80 19.36
C THR A 81 -7.99 -3.29 19.55
N ILE A 82 -7.57 -2.77 20.70
CA ILE A 82 -7.66 -1.33 21.01
C ILE A 82 -6.77 -0.54 20.06
N ALA A 83 -5.53 -0.98 19.85
CA ALA A 83 -4.58 -0.29 18.98
C ALA A 83 -5.03 -0.31 17.51
N THR A 84 -5.64 -1.39 17.01
CA THR A 84 -6.15 -1.43 15.63
C THR A 84 -7.24 -0.39 15.42
N VAL A 85 -8.15 -0.22 16.39
CA VAL A 85 -9.18 0.83 16.34
C VAL A 85 -8.54 2.22 16.32
N LEU A 86 -7.57 2.48 17.20
CA LEU A 86 -6.89 3.77 17.28
C LEU A 86 -6.11 4.10 16.01
N ILE A 87 -5.38 3.11 15.46
CA ILE A 87 -4.64 3.27 14.19
C ILE A 87 -5.64 3.47 13.04
N GLY A 88 -6.74 2.73 12.98
CA GLY A 88 -7.79 2.92 11.98
C GLY A 88 -8.40 4.32 12.01
N ILE A 89 -8.66 4.87 13.20
CA ILE A 89 -9.13 6.25 13.38
C ILE A 89 -8.05 7.24 12.91
N LEU A 90 -6.79 7.03 13.30
CA LEU A 90 -5.67 7.87 12.91
C LEU A 90 -5.48 7.91 11.37
N CYS A 91 -5.41 6.75 10.73
CA CYS A 91 -5.31 6.62 9.27
C CYS A 91 -6.48 7.32 8.57
N THR A 92 -7.71 7.04 9.01
CA THR A 92 -8.92 7.68 8.44
C THR A 92 -8.85 9.20 8.58
N TYR A 93 -8.41 9.68 9.75
CA TYR A 93 -8.25 11.10 10.02
C TYR A 93 -7.22 11.74 9.08
N CYS A 94 -6.03 11.15 8.94
CA CYS A 94 -4.99 11.66 8.05
C CYS A 94 -5.42 11.68 6.57
N LEU A 95 -6.20 10.69 6.14
CA LEU A 95 -6.77 10.66 4.78
C LEU A 95 -7.78 11.80 4.56
N HIS A 96 -8.64 12.11 5.54
CA HIS A 96 -9.51 13.29 5.48
C HIS A 96 -8.72 14.58 5.42
N VAL A 97 -7.68 14.70 6.25
CA VAL A 97 -6.78 15.86 6.26
C VAL A 97 -6.17 16.07 4.89
N LEU A 98 -5.67 15.01 4.27
CA LEU A 98 -5.07 15.05 2.95
C LEU A 98 -6.08 15.50 1.89
N VAL A 99 -7.21 14.82 1.77
CA VAL A 99 -8.27 15.13 0.77
C VAL A 99 -8.79 16.56 0.94
N ARG A 100 -9.05 16.99 2.17
CA ARG A 100 -9.52 18.37 2.47
C ARG A 100 -8.47 19.41 2.08
N SER A 101 -7.21 19.15 2.39
CA SER A 101 -6.12 20.07 2.07
C SER A 101 -5.92 20.18 0.57
N GLN A 102 -5.97 19.06 -0.16
CA GLN A 102 -5.95 19.03 -1.62
C GLN A 102 -7.10 19.85 -2.22
N TYR A 103 -8.33 19.65 -1.74
CA TYR A 103 -9.49 20.40 -2.20
C TYR A 103 -9.32 21.92 -2.00
N GLU A 104 -8.92 22.35 -0.80
CA GLU A 104 -8.69 23.76 -0.49
C GLU A 104 -7.62 24.39 -1.40
N MET A 105 -6.55 23.65 -1.70
CA MET A 105 -5.50 24.10 -2.60
C MET A 105 -5.94 24.15 -4.06
N CYS A 106 -6.66 23.13 -4.52
CA CYS A 106 -7.27 23.12 -5.85
C CYS A 106 -8.17 24.34 -6.04
N LYS A 107 -8.94 24.70 -5.00
CA LYS A 107 -9.82 25.86 -5.00
C LYS A 107 -9.04 27.18 -5.15
N ARG A 108 -7.93 27.33 -4.43
CA ARG A 108 -7.08 28.52 -4.47
C ARG A 108 -6.35 28.69 -5.79
N LEU A 109 -5.80 27.59 -6.31
CA LEU A 109 -5.06 27.59 -7.56
C LEU A 109 -5.95 27.58 -8.81
N LYS A 110 -7.27 27.44 -8.65
CA LYS A 110 -8.23 27.25 -9.75
C LYS A 110 -7.83 26.09 -10.66
N VAL A 111 -7.41 24.97 -10.06
CA VAL A 111 -7.10 23.71 -10.77
C VAL A 111 -8.05 22.61 -10.31
N PRO A 112 -8.40 21.63 -11.17
CA PRO A 112 -9.41 20.63 -10.83
C PRO A 112 -8.89 19.51 -9.92
N ILE A 113 -7.60 19.15 -10.06
CA ILE A 113 -6.97 18.01 -9.38
C ILE A 113 -5.50 18.34 -9.07
N LEU A 114 -5.02 17.87 -7.92
CA LEU A 114 -3.60 17.81 -7.58
C LEU A 114 -3.22 16.36 -7.24
N SER A 115 -2.08 15.90 -7.73
CA SER A 115 -1.48 14.64 -7.27
C SER A 115 -0.91 14.80 -5.86
N TYR A 116 -0.63 13.70 -5.17
CA TYR A 116 -0.07 13.78 -3.82
C TYR A 116 1.29 14.54 -3.77
N PRO A 117 2.27 14.26 -4.64
CA PRO A 117 3.53 15.02 -4.70
C PRO A 117 3.32 16.52 -4.94
N GLU A 118 2.44 16.86 -5.89
CA GLU A 118 2.15 18.26 -6.22
C GLU A 118 1.45 18.98 -5.08
N SER A 119 0.61 18.27 -4.32
CA SER A 119 -0.05 18.81 -3.14
C SER A 119 0.97 19.16 -2.06
N MET A 120 1.98 18.32 -1.83
CA MET A 120 3.07 18.66 -0.92
C MET A 120 3.85 19.89 -1.42
N ARG A 121 4.26 19.89 -2.70
CA ARG A 121 5.01 21.00 -3.30
C ARG A 121 4.30 22.33 -3.15
N VAL A 122 3.04 22.41 -3.59
CA VAL A 122 2.27 23.64 -3.54
C VAL A 122 1.99 24.06 -2.09
N ALA A 123 1.78 23.12 -1.18
CA ALA A 123 1.53 23.42 0.23
C ALA A 123 2.73 24.15 0.83
N LEU A 124 3.94 23.61 0.64
CA LEU A 124 5.17 24.24 1.11
C LEU A 124 5.45 25.59 0.44
N GLN A 125 5.11 25.77 -0.85
CA GLN A 125 5.26 27.07 -1.54
C GLN A 125 4.43 28.17 -0.88
N HIS A 126 3.24 27.84 -0.40
CA HIS A 126 2.32 28.79 0.24
C HIS A 126 2.40 28.76 1.77
N GLY A 127 3.25 27.90 2.34
CA GLY A 127 3.46 27.77 3.78
C GLY A 127 4.33 28.88 4.38
N PRO A 128 4.73 28.70 5.66
CA PRO A 128 5.66 29.58 6.35
C PRO A 128 6.96 29.79 5.58
N SER A 129 7.60 30.95 5.74
CA SER A 129 8.84 31.29 5.02
C SER A 129 9.95 30.23 5.15
N SER A 130 10.04 29.57 6.30
CA SER A 130 11.00 28.49 6.57
C SER A 130 10.79 27.24 5.72
N PHE A 131 9.57 26.97 5.24
CA PHE A 131 9.23 25.74 4.50
C PHE A 131 9.32 25.92 2.98
N ARG A 132 9.19 27.15 2.48
CA ARG A 132 9.24 27.49 1.04
C ARG A 132 10.51 27.01 0.33
N PRO A 133 11.73 27.06 0.91
CA PRO A 133 12.94 26.57 0.25
C PRO A 133 12.87 25.07 -0.07
N PHE A 134 12.16 24.29 0.74
CA PHE A 134 12.03 22.83 0.57
C PHE A 134 10.92 22.43 -0.41
N ALA A 135 10.15 23.39 -0.92
CA ALA A 135 8.99 23.06 -1.73
C ALA A 135 9.35 22.28 -3.00
N ASN A 136 10.39 22.70 -3.72
CA ASN A 136 10.77 22.06 -4.99
C ASN A 136 11.31 20.63 -4.81
N ILE A 137 11.93 20.32 -3.67
CA ILE A 137 12.44 18.97 -3.38
C ILE A 137 11.35 18.06 -2.79
N SER A 138 10.27 18.63 -2.25
CA SER A 138 9.23 17.87 -1.57
C SER A 138 8.43 16.92 -2.49
N ALA A 139 8.12 17.32 -3.72
CA ALA A 139 7.44 16.43 -4.69
C ALA A 139 8.30 15.18 -5.00
N PRO A 140 9.59 15.30 -5.37
CA PRO A 140 10.48 14.14 -5.51
C PRO A 140 10.59 13.26 -4.27
N ILE A 141 10.54 13.84 -3.06
CA ILE A 141 10.55 13.08 -1.80
C ILE A 141 9.27 12.24 -1.67
N VAL A 142 8.10 12.84 -1.93
CA VAL A 142 6.82 12.11 -1.88
C VAL A 142 6.80 11.00 -2.94
N ASP A 143 7.24 11.28 -4.16
CA ASP A 143 7.39 10.27 -5.21
C ASP A 143 8.31 9.13 -4.79
N PHE A 144 9.45 9.44 -4.16
CA PHE A 144 10.39 8.43 -3.66
C PHE A 144 9.71 7.49 -2.66
N PHE A 145 8.99 8.03 -1.67
CA PHE A 145 8.27 7.20 -0.70
C PHE A 145 7.13 6.40 -1.35
N LEU A 146 6.39 6.98 -2.30
CA LEU A 146 5.34 6.28 -3.05
C LEU A 146 5.90 5.10 -3.86
N ILE A 147 7.01 5.33 -4.57
CA ILE A 147 7.71 4.29 -5.33
C ILE A 147 8.23 3.22 -4.37
N LEU A 148 8.91 3.61 -3.30
CA LEU A 148 9.49 2.68 -2.32
C LEU A 148 8.41 1.81 -1.68
N TYR A 149 7.29 2.40 -1.27
CA TYR A 149 6.14 1.67 -0.74
C TYR A 149 5.63 0.63 -1.74
N GLN A 150 5.49 1.03 -3.00
CA GLN A 150 4.96 0.14 -4.02
C GLN A 150 5.90 -1.00 -4.39
N LEU A 151 7.21 -0.74 -4.44
CA LEU A 151 8.23 -1.77 -4.58
C LEU A 151 8.16 -2.75 -3.40
N GLY A 152 7.95 -2.23 -2.18
CA GLY A 152 7.73 -3.04 -0.98
C GLY A 152 6.54 -4.00 -1.10
N ILE A 153 5.38 -3.50 -1.54
CA ILE A 153 4.20 -4.33 -1.81
C ILE A 153 4.52 -5.43 -2.84
N CYS A 154 5.21 -5.07 -3.92
CA CYS A 154 5.62 -6.02 -4.96
C CYS A 154 6.52 -7.14 -4.38
N CYS A 155 7.48 -6.83 -3.51
CA CYS A 155 8.29 -7.83 -2.82
C CYS A 155 7.44 -8.76 -1.94
N VAL A 156 6.53 -8.21 -1.12
CA VAL A 156 5.60 -8.99 -0.29
C VAL A 156 4.76 -9.93 -1.15
N TYR A 157 4.31 -9.49 -2.31
CA TYR A 157 3.53 -10.31 -3.23
C TYR A 157 4.35 -11.48 -3.80
N ILE A 158 5.61 -11.25 -4.19
CA ILE A 158 6.51 -12.32 -4.65
C ILE A 158 6.66 -13.38 -3.57
N MET A 159 6.95 -12.96 -2.34
CA MET A 159 7.13 -13.86 -1.21
C MET A 159 5.84 -14.63 -0.88
N PHE A 160 4.72 -13.93 -0.82
CA PHE A 160 3.41 -14.53 -0.54
C PHE A 160 3.04 -15.59 -1.58
N VAL A 161 3.18 -15.28 -2.88
CA VAL A 161 2.86 -16.22 -3.96
C VAL A 161 3.79 -17.43 -3.89
N ALA A 162 5.09 -17.21 -3.67
CA ALA A 162 6.07 -18.29 -3.54
C ALA A 162 5.78 -19.20 -2.34
N GLU A 163 5.48 -18.65 -1.17
CA GLU A 163 5.18 -19.43 0.04
C GLU A 163 3.87 -20.23 -0.10
N ASN A 164 2.84 -19.66 -0.70
CA ASN A 164 1.56 -20.37 -0.90
C ASN A 164 1.69 -21.50 -1.93
N ILE A 165 2.44 -21.29 -3.01
CA ILE A 165 2.75 -22.36 -3.96
C ILE A 165 3.59 -23.44 -3.27
N LYS A 166 4.63 -23.05 -2.54
CA LYS A 166 5.51 -23.95 -1.78
C LYS A 166 4.72 -24.85 -0.83
N GLU A 167 3.81 -24.28 -0.03
CA GLU A 167 2.97 -25.04 0.91
C GLU A 167 2.11 -26.11 0.22
N VAL A 168 1.73 -25.89 -1.04
CA VAL A 168 0.96 -26.88 -1.81
C VAL A 168 1.89 -27.89 -2.47
N THR A 169 3.02 -27.46 -3.03
CA THR A 169 3.98 -28.37 -3.68
C THR A 169 4.67 -29.30 -2.68
N ASP A 170 4.95 -28.82 -1.47
CA ASP A 170 5.60 -29.61 -0.40
C ASP A 170 4.76 -30.80 0.06
N GLN A 171 3.45 -30.80 -0.21
CA GLN A 171 2.59 -31.95 0.06
C GLN A 171 2.74 -33.09 -0.96
N TYR A 172 3.03 -32.76 -2.22
CA TYR A 172 3.06 -33.73 -3.31
C TYR A 172 4.47 -34.10 -3.75
N TRP A 173 5.42 -33.20 -3.53
CA TRP A 173 6.79 -33.33 -4.00
C TRP A 173 7.79 -33.04 -2.88
N LYS A 174 9.05 -33.43 -3.11
CA LYS A 174 10.13 -33.18 -2.16
C LYS A 174 10.24 -31.66 -1.90
N PRO A 175 10.25 -31.21 -0.63
CA PRO A 175 10.33 -29.80 -0.31
C PRO A 175 11.60 -29.17 -0.87
N ILE A 176 11.42 -28.07 -1.60
CA ILE A 176 12.51 -27.23 -2.12
C ILE A 176 12.45 -25.84 -1.48
N ASP A 177 13.57 -25.13 -1.47
CA ASP A 177 13.68 -23.81 -0.84
C ASP A 177 12.70 -22.78 -1.46
N VAL A 178 12.18 -21.87 -0.65
CA VAL A 178 11.23 -20.83 -1.10
C VAL A 178 11.85 -19.91 -2.16
N ARG A 179 13.16 -19.66 -2.11
CA ARG A 179 13.89 -18.84 -3.10
C ARG A 179 13.84 -19.47 -4.49
N VAL A 180 13.80 -20.81 -4.59
CA VAL A 180 13.65 -21.51 -5.88
C VAL A 180 12.26 -21.26 -6.46
N HIS A 181 11.21 -21.27 -5.63
CA HIS A 181 9.86 -20.89 -6.06
C HIS A 181 9.80 -19.43 -6.54
N MET A 182 10.46 -18.51 -5.85
CA MET A 182 10.57 -17.12 -6.32
C MET A 182 11.27 -17.03 -7.68
N LEU A 183 12.34 -17.81 -7.90
CA LEU A 183 13.06 -17.83 -9.17
C LEU A 183 12.18 -18.35 -10.32
N ILE A 184 11.38 -19.38 -10.07
CA ILE A 184 10.41 -19.90 -11.05
C ILE A 184 9.37 -18.84 -11.41
N LEU A 185 8.93 -18.04 -10.42
CA LEU A 185 7.97 -16.95 -10.63
C LEU A 185 8.55 -15.76 -11.41
N LEU A 186 9.88 -15.59 -11.45
CA LEU A 186 10.52 -14.41 -12.06
C LEU A 186 10.11 -14.22 -13.53
N ALA A 187 10.18 -15.27 -14.35
CA ALA A 187 9.84 -15.17 -15.77
C ALA A 187 8.34 -14.83 -15.99
N PRO A 188 7.38 -15.52 -15.36
CA PRO A 188 5.98 -15.12 -15.39
C PRO A 188 5.72 -13.67 -14.91
N LEU A 189 6.41 -13.22 -13.85
CA LEU A 189 6.28 -11.85 -13.32
C LEU A 189 6.76 -10.80 -14.31
N ILE A 190 7.87 -11.05 -15.02
CA ILE A 190 8.34 -10.16 -16.09
C ILE A 190 7.30 -10.09 -17.21
N LEU A 191 6.78 -11.25 -17.65
CA LEU A 191 5.82 -11.33 -18.75
C LEU A 191 4.50 -10.60 -18.43
N ILE A 192 3.96 -10.73 -17.22
CA ILE A 192 2.73 -10.03 -16.85
C ILE A 192 2.94 -8.51 -16.74
N CYS A 193 4.13 -8.07 -16.29
CA CYS A 193 4.49 -6.65 -16.23
C CYS A 193 4.70 -5.99 -17.60
N TYR A 194 4.85 -6.78 -18.67
CA TYR A 194 4.88 -6.27 -20.05
C TYR A 194 3.51 -5.84 -20.57
N ILE A 195 2.43 -6.13 -19.85
CA ILE A 195 1.11 -5.63 -20.20
C ILE A 195 1.03 -4.14 -19.84
N ARG A 196 1.11 -3.30 -20.88
CA ARG A 196 1.11 -1.84 -20.76
C ARG A 196 -0.28 -1.24 -20.62
N ASN A 197 -1.30 -1.97 -21.08
CA ASN A 197 -2.67 -1.49 -21.07
C ASN A 197 -3.41 -2.01 -19.83
N LEU A 198 -3.62 -1.14 -18.83
CA LEU A 198 -4.39 -1.45 -17.62
C LEU A 198 -5.80 -1.96 -17.93
N LYS A 199 -6.41 -1.55 -19.05
CA LYS A 199 -7.73 -2.06 -19.46
C LYS A 199 -7.71 -3.56 -19.73
N LEU A 200 -6.57 -4.12 -20.15
CA LEU A 200 -6.41 -5.56 -20.35
C LEU A 200 -6.30 -6.32 -19.02
N LEU A 201 -5.69 -5.73 -18.00
CA LEU A 201 -5.62 -6.29 -16.64
C LEU A 201 -6.94 -6.16 -15.87
N ALA A 202 -7.77 -5.16 -16.19
CA ALA A 202 -9.00 -4.86 -15.47
C ALA A 202 -9.93 -6.08 -15.24
N PRO A 203 -10.29 -6.91 -16.25
CA PRO A 203 -11.16 -8.06 -16.02
C PRO A 203 -10.50 -9.14 -15.15
N PHE A 204 -9.20 -9.40 -15.32
CA PHE A 204 -8.46 -10.34 -14.48
C PHE A 204 -8.36 -9.85 -13.04
N SER A 205 -8.15 -8.55 -12.85
CA SER A 205 -8.17 -7.93 -11.53
C SER A 205 -9.54 -8.09 -10.88
N GLN A 206 -10.64 -7.89 -11.61
CA GLN A 206 -12.00 -8.08 -11.07
C GLN A 206 -12.19 -9.51 -10.56
N LEU A 207 -11.81 -10.50 -11.36
CA LEU A 207 -11.83 -11.91 -10.96
C LEU A 207 -10.95 -12.17 -9.73
N ALA A 208 -9.73 -11.62 -9.70
CA ALA A 208 -8.82 -11.75 -8.57
C ALA A 208 -9.45 -11.25 -7.26
N ASN A 209 -10.25 -10.16 -7.28
CA ASN A 209 -10.90 -9.70 -6.04
C ASN A 209 -12.02 -10.63 -5.59
N ILE A 210 -12.79 -11.18 -6.52
CA ILE A 210 -13.84 -12.16 -6.19
C ILE A 210 -13.17 -13.36 -5.49
N ILE A 211 -12.05 -13.83 -6.06
CA ILE A 211 -11.24 -14.89 -5.45
C ILE A 211 -10.76 -14.48 -4.05
N THR A 212 -10.26 -13.26 -3.87
CA THR A 212 -9.85 -12.74 -2.55
C THR A 212 -10.99 -12.76 -1.54
N PHE A 213 -12.19 -12.26 -1.90
CA PHE A 213 -13.34 -12.25 -0.98
C PHE A 213 -13.81 -13.65 -0.61
N VAL A 214 -13.93 -14.55 -1.59
CA VAL A 214 -14.30 -15.96 -1.35
C VAL A 214 -13.22 -16.64 -0.50
N GLY A 215 -11.95 -16.39 -0.80
CA GLY A 215 -10.82 -16.92 -0.05
C GLY A 215 -10.81 -16.44 1.41
N ILE A 216 -11.10 -15.16 1.68
CA ILE A 216 -11.26 -14.63 3.04
C ILE A 216 -12.41 -15.34 3.75
N ALA A 217 -13.55 -15.57 3.08
CA ALA A 217 -14.68 -16.28 3.69
C ALA A 217 -14.31 -17.72 4.09
N ILE A 218 -13.53 -18.44 3.25
CA ILE A 218 -13.06 -19.79 3.56
C ILE A 218 -12.00 -19.77 4.68
N ILE A 219 -11.12 -18.78 4.71
CA ILE A 219 -10.18 -18.58 5.82
C ILE A 219 -10.94 -18.39 7.14
N LEU A 220 -11.98 -17.54 7.13
CA LEU A 220 -12.82 -17.34 8.31
C LEU A 220 -13.49 -18.64 8.75
N TYR A 221 -13.98 -19.46 7.81
CA TYR A 221 -14.50 -20.80 8.11
C TYR A 221 -13.48 -21.65 8.88
N TYR A 222 -12.22 -21.72 8.43
CA TYR A 222 -11.16 -22.46 9.15
C TYR A 222 -10.79 -21.84 10.49
N ILE A 223 -10.81 -20.51 10.60
CA ILE A 223 -10.53 -19.81 11.86
C ILE A 223 -11.59 -20.14 12.92
N PHE A 224 -12.88 -20.18 12.54
CA PHE A 224 -13.98 -20.40 13.47
C PHE A 224 -14.21 -21.87 13.86
N GLN A 225 -13.53 -22.82 13.21
CA GLN A 225 -13.53 -24.22 13.63
C GLN A 225 -12.67 -24.42 14.87
N ASP A 226 -13.15 -25.21 15.84
CA ASP A 226 -12.42 -25.65 17.05
C ASP A 226 -11.61 -24.51 17.69
N LEU A 227 -12.28 -23.38 17.97
CA LEU A 227 -11.65 -22.22 18.58
C LEU A 227 -11.27 -22.51 20.05
N PRO A 228 -10.00 -22.32 20.43
CA PRO A 228 -9.61 -22.37 21.83
C PRO A 228 -10.32 -21.31 22.68
N PRO A 229 -10.43 -21.51 24.01
CA PRO A 229 -10.92 -20.47 24.91
C PRO A 229 -10.10 -19.18 24.82
N ILE A 230 -10.73 -18.02 24.84
CA ILE A 230 -10.07 -16.70 24.75
C ILE A 230 -8.95 -16.53 25.80
N SER A 231 -9.10 -17.16 26.96
CA SER A 231 -8.12 -17.14 28.06
C SER A 231 -6.78 -17.79 27.72
N SER A 232 -6.69 -18.60 26.66
CA SER A 232 -5.42 -19.21 26.23
C SER A 232 -4.50 -18.24 25.48
N ALA A 233 -5.02 -17.09 25.04
CA ALA A 233 -4.26 -16.15 24.23
C ALA A 233 -3.68 -15.00 25.06
N LYS A 234 -2.47 -14.57 24.71
CA LYS A 234 -1.77 -13.49 25.40
C LYS A 234 -2.53 -12.17 25.21
N LEU A 235 -2.82 -11.46 26.30
CA LEU A 235 -3.55 -10.19 26.23
C LEU A 235 -2.69 -9.02 25.75
N VAL A 236 -1.39 -9.03 26.09
CA VAL A 236 -0.45 -7.92 25.82
C VAL A 236 0.91 -8.45 25.37
N GLY A 237 1.43 -7.92 24.27
CA GLY A 237 2.73 -8.22 23.67
C GLY A 237 3.89 -7.50 24.37
N THR A 238 5.12 -7.72 23.88
CA THR A 238 6.29 -6.96 24.36
C THR A 238 6.38 -5.61 23.64
N PRO A 239 7.06 -4.59 24.19
CA PRO A 239 7.20 -3.29 23.52
C PRO A 239 7.82 -3.38 22.12
N GLN A 240 8.87 -4.19 21.95
CA GLN A 240 9.51 -4.39 20.66
C GLN A 240 8.58 -5.06 19.63
N ALA A 241 7.86 -6.12 20.03
CA ALA A 241 6.90 -6.78 19.15
C ALA A 241 5.72 -5.84 18.81
N PHE A 242 5.30 -5.01 19.76
CA PHE A 242 4.25 -4.02 19.52
C PHE A 242 4.62 -3.01 18.42
N VAL A 243 5.90 -2.63 18.31
CA VAL A 243 6.39 -1.80 17.19
C VAL A 243 6.24 -2.51 15.84
N LEU A 244 6.55 -3.81 15.76
CA LEU A 244 6.36 -4.61 14.54
C LEU A 244 4.87 -4.73 14.17
N TYR A 245 4.01 -4.85 15.18
CA TYR A 245 2.57 -4.82 15.01
C TYR A 245 2.08 -3.48 14.44
N ILE A 246 2.57 -2.33 14.91
CA ILE A 246 2.20 -1.02 14.37
C ILE A 246 2.57 -0.94 12.89
N GLY A 247 3.79 -1.36 12.52
CA GLY A 247 4.23 -1.39 11.12
C GLY A 247 3.31 -2.24 10.25
N THR A 248 3.00 -3.46 10.71
CA THR A 248 2.11 -4.37 9.99
C THR A 248 0.70 -3.80 9.85
N THR A 249 0.16 -3.19 10.91
CA THR A 249 -1.18 -2.62 10.93
C THR A 249 -1.29 -1.38 10.03
N LEU A 250 -0.25 -0.53 9.99
CA LEU A 250 -0.18 0.58 9.05
C LEU A 250 -0.17 0.06 7.61
N PHE A 251 0.70 -0.91 7.28
CA PHE A 251 0.72 -1.57 5.96
C PHE A 251 -0.66 -2.13 5.57
N ALA A 252 -1.36 -2.70 6.55
CA ALA A 252 -2.66 -3.30 6.40
C ALA A 252 -3.79 -2.31 6.10
N LEU A 253 -3.81 -1.17 6.79
CA LEU A 253 -4.94 -0.23 6.78
C LEU A 253 -4.75 0.95 5.81
N GLU A 254 -3.52 1.28 5.42
CA GLU A 254 -3.24 2.51 4.69
C GLU A 254 -3.21 2.30 3.17
N ALA A 255 -4.06 3.04 2.45
CA ALA A 255 -4.13 3.02 0.99
C ALA A 255 -4.27 4.43 0.39
N VAL A 256 -3.34 5.34 0.74
CA VAL A 256 -3.37 6.75 0.31
C VAL A 256 -3.62 6.92 -1.19
N GLY A 257 -2.88 6.18 -2.02
CA GLY A 257 -2.99 6.26 -3.48
C GLY A 257 -4.38 5.85 -4.00
N VAL A 258 -4.97 4.80 -3.41
CA VAL A 258 -6.32 4.34 -3.76
C VAL A 258 -7.34 5.40 -3.35
N VAL A 259 -7.25 5.93 -2.13
CA VAL A 259 -8.19 6.93 -1.60
C VAL A 259 -8.23 8.18 -2.48
N ILE A 260 -7.07 8.71 -2.87
CA ILE A 260 -6.99 9.87 -3.77
C ILE A 260 -7.54 9.54 -5.16
N ALA A 261 -7.19 8.37 -5.72
CA ALA A 261 -7.69 7.97 -7.03
C ALA A 261 -9.21 7.79 -7.02
N LEU A 262 -9.78 7.25 -5.95
CA LEU A 262 -11.21 7.06 -5.80
C LEU A 262 -11.95 8.39 -5.75
N GLU A 263 -11.55 9.30 -4.85
CA GLU A 263 -12.14 10.63 -4.72
C GLU A 263 -12.14 11.39 -6.06
N ASN A 264 -11.03 11.33 -6.79
CA ASN A 264 -10.88 12.01 -8.08
C ASN A 264 -11.78 11.45 -9.19
N ASN A 265 -12.18 10.18 -9.11
CA ASN A 265 -12.99 9.50 -10.13
C ASN A 265 -14.45 9.31 -9.70
N MET A 266 -14.91 9.97 -8.64
CA MET A 266 -16.29 9.90 -8.20
C MET A 266 -17.23 10.75 -9.04
N LYS A 267 -18.45 10.26 -9.26
CA LYS A 267 -19.57 11.08 -9.77
C LYS A 267 -19.98 12.18 -8.78
N THR A 268 -19.89 11.88 -7.49
CA THR A 268 -20.37 12.72 -6.37
C THR A 268 -19.25 12.88 -5.33
N PRO A 269 -18.14 13.56 -5.64
CA PRO A 269 -16.98 13.65 -4.73
C PRO A 269 -17.31 14.30 -3.37
N LYS A 270 -18.35 15.15 -3.30
CA LYS A 270 -18.84 15.74 -2.05
C LYS A 270 -19.35 14.69 -1.04
N SER A 271 -19.76 13.49 -1.47
CA SER A 271 -20.17 12.40 -0.56
C SER A 271 -19.00 11.53 -0.08
N PHE A 272 -17.78 11.76 -0.60
CA PHE A 272 -16.58 11.03 -0.18
C PHE A 272 -16.22 11.32 1.28
N GLY A 273 -16.19 12.62 1.62
CA GLY A 273 -15.88 13.13 2.95
C GLY A 273 -17.08 13.20 3.90
N GLY A 274 -16.83 13.62 5.15
CA GLY A 274 -17.86 13.79 6.18
C GLY A 274 -18.02 12.60 7.13
N TRP A 275 -18.79 12.81 8.22
CA TRP A 275 -18.95 11.82 9.31
C TRP A 275 -19.53 10.48 8.85
N VAL A 276 -20.46 10.51 7.89
CA VAL A 276 -21.10 9.32 7.29
C VAL A 276 -20.70 9.19 5.80
N GLY A 277 -19.57 9.80 5.43
CA GLY A 277 -19.01 9.76 4.08
C GLY A 277 -18.50 8.36 3.71
N ILE A 278 -18.27 8.16 2.42
CA ILE A 278 -17.79 6.87 1.87
C ILE A 278 -16.47 6.45 2.51
N LEU A 279 -15.56 7.40 2.74
CA LEU A 279 -14.27 7.13 3.38
C LEU A 279 -14.46 6.52 4.78
N ASN A 280 -15.31 7.13 5.62
CA ASN A 280 -15.57 6.62 6.98
C ASN A 280 -16.23 5.25 6.98
N LYS A 281 -17.23 5.03 6.12
CA LYS A 281 -17.91 3.73 5.99
C LYS A 281 -16.93 2.64 5.56
N GLY A 282 -16.10 2.93 4.56
CA GLY A 282 -15.10 1.99 4.07
C GLY A 282 -14.05 1.69 5.13
N MET A 283 -13.42 2.70 5.71
CA MET A 283 -12.37 2.52 6.72
C MET A 283 -12.89 1.83 8.00
N ALA A 284 -14.11 2.12 8.44
CA ALA A 284 -14.73 1.40 9.55
C ALA A 284 -14.94 -0.08 9.23
N ALA A 285 -15.48 -0.41 8.05
CA ALA A 285 -15.67 -1.79 7.62
C ALA A 285 -14.33 -2.54 7.49
N ILE A 286 -13.30 -1.90 6.94
CA ILE A 286 -11.93 -2.44 6.86
C ILE A 286 -11.41 -2.72 8.27
N THR A 287 -11.46 -1.73 9.17
CA THR A 287 -10.96 -1.87 10.55
C THR A 287 -11.65 -3.04 11.27
N VAL A 288 -12.97 -3.18 11.14
CA VAL A 288 -13.73 -4.29 11.72
C VAL A 288 -13.30 -5.64 11.14
N MET A 289 -13.11 -5.74 9.82
CA MET A 289 -12.65 -6.98 9.18
C MET A 289 -11.24 -7.37 9.64
N TYR A 290 -10.34 -6.40 9.77
CA TYR A 290 -8.95 -6.64 10.19
C TYR A 290 -8.87 -7.05 11.65
N ILE A 291 -9.68 -6.44 12.53
CA ILE A 291 -9.84 -6.89 13.91
C ILE A 291 -10.41 -8.30 13.93
N GLY A 292 -11.46 -8.60 13.16
CA GLY A 292 -12.05 -9.93 13.12
C GLY A 292 -11.04 -11.02 12.74
N VAL A 293 -10.34 -10.84 11.61
CA VAL A 293 -9.32 -11.80 11.15
C VAL A 293 -8.15 -11.88 12.13
N GLY A 294 -7.64 -10.74 12.62
CA GLY A 294 -6.52 -10.71 13.57
C GLY A 294 -6.84 -11.33 14.93
N PHE A 295 -7.97 -10.94 15.53
CA PHE A 295 -8.43 -11.41 16.83
C PHE A 295 -8.71 -12.92 16.83
N PHE A 296 -9.60 -13.38 15.95
CA PHE A 296 -9.96 -14.80 15.92
C PHE A 296 -8.83 -15.66 15.35
N GLY A 297 -8.08 -15.16 14.37
CA GLY A 297 -6.91 -15.85 13.85
C GLY A 297 -5.82 -16.04 14.92
N PHE A 298 -5.58 -15.02 15.76
CA PHE A 298 -4.61 -15.16 16.85
C PHE A 298 -5.13 -16.09 17.97
N ILE A 299 -6.42 -16.12 18.26
CA ILE A 299 -6.99 -17.14 19.18
C ILE A 299 -6.75 -18.55 18.63
N LYS A 300 -6.99 -18.76 17.32
CA LYS A 300 -6.87 -20.07 16.68
C LYS A 300 -5.42 -20.57 16.61
N TYR A 301 -4.49 -19.70 16.19
CA TYR A 301 -3.12 -20.09 15.87
C TYR A 301 -2.10 -19.72 16.95
N GLY A 302 -2.46 -18.85 17.89
CA GLY A 302 -1.60 -18.40 18.98
C GLY A 302 -0.27 -17.80 18.48
N SER A 303 0.79 -17.99 19.27
CA SER A 303 2.15 -17.51 18.93
C SER A 303 2.75 -18.21 17.71
N ASN A 304 2.14 -19.29 17.21
CA ASN A 304 2.59 -20.03 16.04
C ASN A 304 2.01 -19.48 14.72
N ALA A 305 1.23 -18.40 14.76
CA ALA A 305 0.68 -17.76 13.58
C ALA A 305 1.82 -17.35 12.62
N LYS A 306 1.93 -18.03 11.48
CA LYS A 306 2.88 -17.68 10.41
C LYS A 306 2.57 -16.30 9.81
N GLY A 307 3.53 -15.71 9.10
CA GLY A 307 3.43 -14.35 8.52
C GLY A 307 2.23 -14.11 7.59
N SER A 308 1.60 -15.18 7.12
CA SER A 308 0.27 -15.11 6.52
C SER A 308 -0.64 -16.22 7.01
N VAL A 309 -1.92 -15.90 7.22
CA VAL A 309 -2.95 -16.82 7.67
C VAL A 309 -3.16 -18.01 6.72
N THR A 310 -2.93 -17.82 5.42
CA THR A 310 -3.05 -18.90 4.44
C THR A 310 -2.06 -20.03 4.70
N LEU A 311 -0.89 -19.71 5.26
CA LEU A 311 0.15 -20.69 5.59
C LEU A 311 -0.18 -21.50 6.85
N ASN A 312 -1.18 -21.08 7.63
CA ASN A 312 -1.68 -21.80 8.80
C ASN A 312 -2.85 -22.74 8.46
N LEU A 313 -3.34 -22.72 7.21
CA LEU A 313 -4.39 -23.62 6.76
C LEU A 313 -3.87 -25.07 6.67
N PRO A 314 -4.73 -26.07 6.98
CA PRO A 314 -4.34 -27.47 7.00
C PRO A 314 -3.79 -27.92 5.64
N GLN A 315 -2.62 -28.55 5.63
CA GLN A 315 -1.93 -28.92 4.39
C GLN A 315 -2.62 -30.07 3.63
N GLY A 316 -3.24 -31.01 4.34
CA GLY A 316 -3.83 -32.21 3.74
C GLY A 316 -5.25 -32.00 3.17
N GLU A 317 -5.88 -30.85 3.41
CA GLU A 317 -7.25 -30.61 2.96
C GLU A 317 -7.29 -29.94 1.58
N LEU A 318 -8.08 -30.52 0.67
CA LEU A 318 -8.20 -30.02 -0.70
C LEU A 318 -8.75 -28.59 -0.75
N LEU A 319 -9.71 -28.24 0.12
CA LEU A 319 -10.26 -26.89 0.18
C LEU A 319 -9.18 -25.86 0.58
N ALA A 320 -8.37 -26.15 1.60
CA ALA A 320 -7.26 -25.31 2.01
C ALA A 320 -6.21 -25.13 0.90
N GLN A 321 -5.88 -26.20 0.19
CA GLN A 321 -4.96 -26.13 -0.96
C GLN A 321 -5.52 -25.28 -2.10
N CYS A 322 -6.81 -25.45 -2.44
CA CYS A 322 -7.48 -24.62 -3.44
C CYS A 322 -7.41 -23.12 -3.06
N VAL A 323 -7.61 -22.78 -1.78
CA VAL A 323 -7.51 -21.40 -1.29
C VAL A 323 -6.08 -20.86 -1.44
N LYS A 324 -5.05 -21.63 -1.06
CA LYS A 324 -3.63 -21.25 -1.22
C LYS A 324 -3.31 -20.92 -2.68
N ILE A 325 -3.69 -21.79 -3.62
CA ILE A 325 -3.46 -21.56 -5.07
C ILE A 325 -4.30 -20.40 -5.60
N ALA A 326 -5.57 -20.29 -5.21
CA ALA A 326 -6.44 -19.22 -5.68
C ALA A 326 -5.91 -17.84 -5.24
N PHE A 327 -5.46 -17.71 -3.99
CA PHE A 327 -4.79 -16.50 -3.52
C PHE A 327 -3.47 -16.25 -4.23
N ALA A 328 -2.66 -17.29 -4.49
CA ALA A 328 -1.42 -17.14 -5.25
C ALA A 328 -1.70 -16.55 -6.64
N ILE A 329 -2.74 -17.03 -7.34
CA ILE A 329 -3.16 -16.49 -8.65
C ILE A 329 -3.67 -15.05 -8.52
N ALA A 330 -4.54 -14.77 -7.54
CA ALA A 330 -5.11 -13.45 -7.33
C ALA A 330 -4.05 -12.37 -7.03
N ILE A 331 -3.08 -12.70 -6.17
CA ILE A 331 -1.97 -11.81 -5.81
C ILE A 331 -0.95 -11.70 -6.95
N PHE A 332 -0.70 -12.77 -7.71
CA PHE A 332 0.12 -12.71 -8.92
C PHE A 332 -0.45 -11.72 -9.96
N ILE A 333 -1.76 -11.74 -10.20
CA ILE A 333 -2.41 -10.75 -11.08
C ILE A 333 -2.31 -9.34 -10.48
N SER A 334 -2.50 -9.22 -9.17
CA SER A 334 -2.43 -7.94 -8.46
C SER A 334 -1.02 -7.34 -8.49
N TYR A 335 0.04 -8.15 -8.55
CA TYR A 335 1.43 -7.69 -8.70
C TYR A 335 1.60 -6.79 -9.92
N ALA A 336 1.03 -7.14 -11.06
CA ALA A 336 1.18 -6.35 -12.28
C ALA A 336 0.48 -4.98 -12.17
N LEU A 337 -0.63 -4.89 -11.44
CA LEU A 337 -1.29 -3.61 -11.14
C LEU A 337 -0.47 -2.76 -10.17
N GLN A 338 0.07 -3.39 -9.13
CA GLN A 338 0.88 -2.72 -8.13
C GLN A 338 2.19 -2.20 -8.74
N ALA A 339 2.89 -3.01 -9.54
CA ALA A 339 4.09 -2.60 -10.26
C ALA A 339 3.84 -1.45 -11.25
N TYR A 340 2.61 -1.35 -11.80
CA TYR A 340 2.28 -0.29 -12.76
C TYR A 340 2.45 1.11 -12.17
N VAL A 341 2.17 1.32 -10.89
CA VAL A 341 2.24 2.65 -10.24
C VAL A 341 3.67 3.24 -10.27
N PRO A 342 4.72 2.58 -9.77
CA PRO A 342 6.08 3.10 -9.80
C PRO A 342 6.62 3.15 -11.23
N ILE A 343 6.23 2.20 -12.09
CA ILE A 343 6.52 2.25 -13.53
C ILE A 343 5.97 3.56 -14.11
N GLU A 344 4.73 3.91 -13.80
CA GLU A 344 4.06 5.11 -14.31
C GLU A 344 4.71 6.39 -13.76
N ILE A 345 4.99 6.45 -12.46
CA ILE A 345 5.66 7.60 -11.83
C ILE A 345 7.06 7.79 -12.47
N ILE A 346 7.88 6.74 -12.53
CA ILE A 346 9.24 6.82 -13.10
C ILE A 346 9.18 7.20 -14.58
N TRP A 347 8.27 6.57 -15.34
CA TRP A 347 8.13 6.81 -16.77
C TRP A 347 7.63 8.22 -17.07
N ASN A 348 6.44 8.58 -16.59
CA ASN A 348 5.79 9.82 -16.98
C ASN A 348 6.43 11.06 -16.34
N THR A 349 6.90 10.97 -15.10
CA THR A 349 7.46 12.13 -14.39
C THR A 349 8.92 12.36 -14.75
N TYR A 350 9.75 11.32 -14.87
CA TYR A 350 11.21 11.47 -14.94
C TYR A 350 11.86 11.12 -16.28
N LEU A 351 11.29 10.16 -17.04
CA LEU A 351 11.92 9.62 -18.25
C LEU A 351 11.29 10.13 -19.56
N LYS A 352 9.95 10.16 -19.64
CA LYS A 352 9.20 10.36 -20.90
C LYS A 352 9.61 11.65 -21.62
N SER A 353 9.68 12.78 -20.92
CA SER A 353 10.06 14.06 -21.54
C SER A 353 11.51 14.10 -22.00
N LYS A 354 12.41 13.36 -21.34
CA LYS A 354 13.83 13.28 -21.72
C LYS A 354 14.05 12.39 -22.95
N LEU A 355 13.12 11.48 -23.21
CA LEU A 355 13.21 10.50 -24.28
C LEU A 355 12.30 10.83 -25.46
N GLU A 356 11.64 11.99 -25.48
CA GLU A 356 10.63 12.40 -26.47
C GLU A 356 11.08 12.30 -27.93
N GLN A 357 12.38 12.37 -28.21
CA GLN A 357 12.93 12.28 -29.57
C GLN A 357 13.60 10.92 -29.86
N SER A 358 13.66 10.00 -28.90
CA SER A 358 14.32 8.70 -29.07
C SER A 358 13.44 7.69 -29.80
N ASN A 359 13.97 7.03 -30.82
CA ASN A 359 13.32 5.88 -31.48
C ASN A 359 13.30 4.62 -30.59
N LYS A 360 14.01 4.62 -29.46
CA LYS A 360 14.13 3.48 -28.54
C LYS A 360 13.18 3.55 -27.34
N LYS A 361 12.23 4.48 -27.30
CA LYS A 361 11.29 4.66 -26.18
C LYS A 361 10.63 3.35 -25.73
N LEU A 362 10.12 2.57 -26.67
CA LEU A 362 9.42 1.32 -26.36
C LEU A 362 10.36 0.31 -25.68
N LEU A 363 11.58 0.16 -26.22
CA LEU A 363 12.59 -0.72 -25.65
C LEU A 363 12.98 -0.27 -24.24
N ILE A 364 13.18 1.04 -24.03
CA ILE A 364 13.53 1.59 -22.72
C ILE A 364 12.41 1.36 -21.71
N GLU A 365 11.14 1.51 -22.12
CA GLU A 365 9.99 1.23 -21.25
C GLU A 365 9.99 -0.25 -20.81
N TYR A 366 10.20 -1.19 -21.73
CA TYR A 366 10.28 -2.62 -21.40
C TYR A 366 11.47 -2.94 -20.50
N VAL A 367 12.66 -2.39 -20.80
CA VAL A 367 13.85 -2.57 -19.94
C VAL A 367 13.59 -2.04 -18.54
N MET A 368 12.98 -0.86 -18.39
CA MET A 368 12.63 -0.30 -17.09
C MET A 368 11.66 -1.20 -16.31
N ARG A 369 10.63 -1.74 -16.98
CA ARG A 369 9.69 -2.70 -16.37
C ARG A 369 10.43 -3.95 -15.88
N THR A 370 11.31 -4.51 -16.69
CA THR A 370 12.14 -5.68 -16.30
C THR A 370 13.05 -5.36 -15.13
N VAL A 371 13.72 -4.20 -15.12
CA VAL A 371 14.59 -3.76 -14.03
C VAL A 371 13.81 -3.64 -12.72
N ILE A 372 12.59 -3.09 -12.75
CA ILE A 372 11.73 -2.98 -11.56
C ILE A 372 11.38 -4.37 -11.02
N VAL A 373 11.00 -5.32 -11.89
CA VAL A 373 10.70 -6.69 -11.47
C VAL A 373 11.93 -7.36 -10.87
N ILE A 374 13.09 -7.28 -11.53
CA ILE A 374 14.35 -7.83 -11.04
C ILE A 374 14.74 -7.22 -9.69
N LEU A 375 14.59 -5.90 -9.52
CA LEU A 375 14.89 -5.21 -8.26
C LEU A 375 14.01 -5.75 -7.12
N THR A 376 12.70 -5.84 -7.33
CA THR A 376 11.78 -6.38 -6.31
C THR A 376 12.05 -7.86 -6.02
N PHE A 377 12.41 -8.65 -7.03
CA PHE A 377 12.80 -10.04 -6.87
C PHE A 377 14.09 -10.19 -6.03
N CYS A 378 15.14 -9.42 -6.34
CA CYS A 378 16.39 -9.46 -5.58
C CYS A 378 16.17 -9.10 -4.10
N LEU A 379 15.34 -8.09 -3.83
CA LEU A 379 14.99 -7.70 -2.46
C LEU A 379 14.20 -8.80 -1.73
N ALA A 380 13.21 -9.42 -2.39
CA ALA A 380 12.42 -10.53 -1.85
C ALA A 380 13.29 -11.77 -1.53
N VAL A 381 14.24 -12.11 -2.39
CA VAL A 381 15.16 -13.25 -2.20
C VAL A 381 16.17 -12.98 -1.07
N ALA A 382 16.63 -11.74 -0.95
CA ALA A 382 17.61 -11.35 0.07
C ALA A 382 17.04 -11.47 1.49
N ILE A 383 15.77 -11.10 1.70
CA ILE A 383 15.11 -11.12 3.01
C ILE A 383 13.78 -11.88 2.88
N PRO A 384 13.79 -13.23 2.87
CA PRO A 384 12.59 -14.04 2.67
C PRO A 384 11.77 -14.18 3.98
N LEU A 385 11.57 -13.07 4.72
CA LEU A 385 10.85 -12.99 6.00
C LEU A 385 9.58 -12.13 5.83
N LEU A 386 8.45 -12.76 5.44
CA LEU A 386 7.26 -12.05 4.97
C LEU A 386 6.66 -11.10 6.02
N ASP A 387 6.58 -11.54 7.27
CA ASP A 387 6.07 -10.77 8.42
C ASP A 387 6.89 -9.50 8.67
N LEU A 388 8.22 -9.65 8.75
CA LEU A 388 9.13 -8.54 9.03
C LEU A 388 9.22 -7.56 7.86
N PHE A 389 9.11 -8.05 6.63
CA PHE A 389 9.12 -7.21 5.43
C PHE A 389 7.86 -6.33 5.36
N ILE A 390 6.69 -6.90 5.68
CA ILE A 390 5.43 -6.15 5.80
C ILE A 390 5.57 -5.05 6.87
N SER A 391 6.07 -5.40 8.05
CA SER A 391 6.29 -4.44 9.14
C SER A 391 7.23 -3.31 8.72
N LEU A 392 8.35 -3.63 8.07
CA LEU A 392 9.37 -2.67 7.64
C LEU A 392 8.79 -1.60 6.71
N PHE A 393 8.10 -2.00 5.64
CA PHE A 393 7.57 -1.05 4.66
C PHE A 393 6.37 -0.27 5.21
N GLY A 394 5.57 -0.88 6.09
CA GLY A 394 4.52 -0.17 6.81
C GLY A 394 5.09 0.92 7.73
N ALA A 395 6.07 0.58 8.56
CA ALA A 395 6.71 1.54 9.43
C ALA A 395 7.46 2.64 8.66
N LEU A 396 8.27 2.27 7.67
CA LEU A 396 9.11 3.21 6.91
C LEU A 396 8.27 4.15 6.05
N CYS A 397 7.43 3.59 5.17
CA CYS A 397 6.80 4.39 4.13
C CYS A 397 5.51 5.04 4.61
N LEU A 398 4.68 4.34 5.37
CA LEU A 398 3.35 4.85 5.74
C LEU A 398 3.37 5.77 6.95
N SER A 399 4.39 5.69 7.81
CA SER A 399 4.58 6.74 8.81
C SER A 399 4.91 8.10 8.17
N ALA A 400 5.64 8.09 7.03
CA ALA A 400 5.84 9.29 6.22
C ALA A 400 4.58 9.67 5.42
N LEU A 401 4.13 8.79 4.53
CA LEU A 401 3.06 9.06 3.55
C LEU A 401 1.67 9.18 4.19
N GLY A 402 1.36 8.36 5.19
CA GLY A 402 0.04 8.27 5.79
C GLY A 402 -0.12 9.16 7.02
N ILE A 403 0.96 9.60 7.68
CA ILE A 403 0.88 10.33 8.95
C ILE A 403 1.63 11.67 8.91
N ALA A 404 2.95 11.65 8.71
CA ALA A 404 3.75 12.88 8.78
C ALA A 404 3.39 13.88 7.67
N PHE A 405 3.31 13.41 6.42
CA PHE A 405 3.08 14.27 5.27
C PHE A 405 1.70 14.95 5.27
N PRO A 406 0.58 14.27 5.59
CA PRO A 406 -0.70 14.94 5.76
C PRO A 406 -0.66 16.06 6.81
N GLY A 407 0.02 15.85 7.94
CA GLY A 407 0.19 16.88 8.98
C GLY A 407 1.01 18.09 8.50
N ILE A 408 2.09 17.87 7.73
CA ILE A 408 2.88 18.95 7.13
C ILE A 408 2.02 19.76 6.15
N ILE A 409 1.25 19.06 5.30
CA ILE A 409 0.38 19.70 4.30
C ILE A 409 -0.70 20.53 4.99
N GLU A 410 -1.39 20.00 5.99
CA GLU A 410 -2.44 20.72 6.71
C GLU A 410 -1.92 21.99 7.35
N LEU A 411 -0.77 21.91 8.03
CA LEU A 411 -0.14 23.05 8.68
C LEU A 411 0.18 24.17 7.68
N CYS A 412 0.73 23.81 6.52
CA CYS A 412 1.03 24.78 5.45
C CYS A 412 -0.23 25.40 4.84
N VAL A 413 -1.24 24.57 4.57
CA VAL A 413 -2.51 25.04 4.01
C VAL A 413 -3.23 25.95 5.01
N ALA A 414 -3.26 25.60 6.29
CA ALA A 414 -3.84 26.41 7.36
C ALA A 414 -3.12 27.75 7.54
N TYR A 415 -1.78 27.76 7.44
CA TYR A 415 -0.98 28.99 7.40
C TYR A 415 -1.39 29.90 6.25
N SER A 416 -1.42 29.37 5.03
CA SER A 416 -1.81 30.14 3.85
C SER A 416 -3.27 30.61 3.90
N SER A 417 -4.12 29.94 4.69
CA SER A 417 -5.53 30.27 4.85
C SER A 417 -5.80 31.29 5.95
N ASN A 418 -4.78 31.71 6.69
CA ASN A 418 -4.94 32.46 7.94
C ASN A 418 -5.90 31.78 8.93
N ARG A 419 -5.92 30.43 8.94
CA ARG A 419 -6.77 29.59 9.81
C ARG A 419 -5.97 28.90 10.92
N LEU A 420 -4.75 29.35 11.17
CA LEU A 420 -3.92 28.80 12.23
C LEU A 420 -4.55 29.11 13.59
N ASN A 421 -4.74 28.04 14.36
CA ASN A 421 -5.09 28.13 15.77
C ASN A 421 -4.16 27.18 16.55
N PHE A 422 -4.02 27.42 17.86
CA PHE A 422 -3.10 26.65 18.70
C PHE A 422 -3.41 25.15 18.67
N ALA A 423 -4.69 24.77 18.67
CA ALA A 423 -5.11 23.36 18.65
C ALA A 423 -4.68 22.63 17.37
N LEU A 424 -4.84 23.27 16.20
CA LEU A 424 -4.45 22.73 14.90
C LEU A 424 -2.93 22.58 14.81
N ILE A 425 -2.18 23.61 15.22
CA ILE A 425 -0.71 23.56 15.25
C ILE A 425 -0.23 22.42 16.16
N LEU A 426 -0.75 22.34 17.39
CA LEU A 426 -0.36 21.30 18.34
C LEU A 426 -0.66 19.91 17.78
N LYS A 427 -1.85 19.71 17.23
CA LYS A 427 -2.27 18.46 16.60
C LYS A 427 -1.36 18.07 15.43
N ASP A 428 -1.07 18.99 14.50
CA ASP A 428 -0.21 18.72 13.34
C ASP A 428 1.21 18.41 13.75
N ILE A 429 1.75 19.13 14.74
CA ILE A 429 3.08 18.84 15.30
C ILE A 429 3.09 17.44 15.92
N ILE A 430 2.04 17.05 16.66
CA ILE A 430 1.93 15.69 17.22
C ILE A 430 1.92 14.65 16.10
N LEU A 431 1.15 14.84 15.03
CA LEU A 431 1.12 13.90 13.89
C LEU A 431 2.49 13.78 13.22
N ILE A 432 3.17 14.90 13.00
CA ILE A 432 4.51 14.92 12.42
C ILE A 432 5.50 14.16 13.31
N ILE A 433 5.48 14.41 14.63
CA ILE A 433 6.35 13.72 15.59
C ILE A 433 6.04 12.23 15.62
N VAL A 434 4.77 11.83 15.70
CA VAL A 434 4.35 10.42 15.68
C VAL A 434 4.79 9.73 14.39
N GLY A 435 4.63 10.37 13.23
CA GLY A 435 5.08 9.84 11.95
C GLY A 435 6.61 9.71 11.87
N ILE A 436 7.38 10.68 12.37
CA ILE A 436 8.84 10.60 12.39
C ILE A 436 9.32 9.51 13.36
N LEU A 437 8.73 9.42 14.56
CA LEU A 437 9.05 8.38 15.53
C LEU A 437 8.69 6.99 15.01
N GLY A 438 7.51 6.83 14.41
CA GLY A 438 7.07 5.58 13.77
C GLY A 438 8.02 5.15 12.65
N LEU A 439 8.49 6.10 11.83
CA LEU A 439 9.48 5.85 10.80
C LEU A 439 10.80 5.37 11.41
N VAL A 440 11.39 6.13 12.34
CA VAL A 440 12.73 5.84 12.88
C VAL A 440 12.72 4.57 13.74
N ILE A 441 11.84 4.52 14.75
CA ILE A 441 11.76 3.41 15.70
C ILE A 441 11.25 2.15 14.99
N GLY A 442 10.22 2.27 14.16
CA GLY A 442 9.64 1.12 13.46
C GLY A 442 10.58 0.51 12.42
N THR A 443 11.30 1.34 11.66
CA THR A 443 12.33 0.87 10.73
C THR A 443 13.48 0.22 11.50
N TYR A 444 13.97 0.85 12.57
CA TYR A 444 15.06 0.31 13.38
C TYR A 444 14.71 -1.06 13.99
N CYS A 445 13.55 -1.18 14.65
CA CYS A 445 13.12 -2.45 15.24
C CYS A 445 12.91 -3.54 14.18
N SER A 446 12.33 -3.21 13.02
CA SER A 446 12.13 -4.17 11.93
C SER A 446 13.46 -4.65 11.37
N LEU A 447 14.41 -3.74 11.13
CA LEU A 447 15.75 -4.09 10.64
C LEU A 447 16.54 -4.91 11.66
N LEU A 448 16.48 -4.56 12.95
CA LEU A 448 17.15 -5.31 14.00
C LEU A 448 16.65 -6.76 14.06
N GLU A 449 15.33 -6.97 13.97
CA GLU A 449 14.75 -8.32 13.97
C GLU A 449 15.11 -9.10 12.69
N ILE A 450 15.17 -8.43 11.54
CA ILE A 450 15.64 -9.03 10.28
C ILE A 450 17.09 -9.49 10.41
N VAL A 451 17.98 -8.60 10.88
CA VAL A 451 19.41 -8.92 11.05
C VAL A 451 19.59 -10.07 12.03
N LYS A 452 18.85 -10.06 13.15
CA LYS A 452 18.87 -11.13 14.14
C LYS A 452 18.45 -12.48 13.52
N LYS A 453 17.28 -12.54 12.87
CA LYS A 453 16.80 -13.79 12.24
C LYS A 453 17.75 -14.30 11.15
N LEU A 454 18.34 -13.41 10.35
CA LEU A 454 19.30 -13.80 9.31
C LEU A 454 20.64 -14.28 9.91
N SER A 455 21.11 -13.66 10.99
CA SER A 455 22.34 -14.08 11.68
C SER A 455 22.20 -15.42 12.41
N GLU A 456 21.02 -15.71 12.97
CA GLU A 456 20.73 -16.99 13.61
C GLU A 456 20.57 -18.11 12.56
N GLY A 457 20.12 -17.77 11.35
CA GLY A 457 19.92 -18.69 10.23
C GLY A 457 21.21 -19.25 9.57
N ASP A 458 22.39 -18.72 9.93
CA ASP A 458 23.70 -19.16 9.43
C ASP A 458 24.49 -20.02 10.44
N ASN A 459 23.92 -20.40 11.59
CA ASN A 459 24.54 -21.31 12.58
C ASN A 459 23.93 -22.73 12.55
N PRO A 460 24.33 -23.62 11.62
CA PRO A 460 23.94 -25.04 11.65
C PRO A 460 24.57 -25.84 12.81
N LEU A 461 25.27 -25.20 13.76
CA LEU A 461 26.01 -25.84 14.86
C LEU A 461 25.37 -25.69 16.25
N GLU A 462 24.36 -24.84 16.44
CA GLU A 462 23.70 -24.71 17.77
C GLU A 462 22.51 -25.67 17.95
N GLY A 463 21.84 -26.08 16.86
CA GLY A 463 20.74 -27.05 16.92
C GLY A 463 21.17 -28.49 17.26
N SER A 464 22.43 -28.84 16.99
CA SER A 464 23.00 -30.18 17.26
C SER A 464 23.64 -30.30 18.65
N LEU A 465 23.94 -29.18 19.32
CA LEU A 465 24.49 -29.20 20.68
C LEU A 465 23.41 -29.31 21.77
N GLN A 466 22.17 -28.87 21.52
CA GLN A 466 21.08 -29.03 22.49
C GLN A 466 20.44 -30.43 22.50
N LEU A 467 20.63 -31.24 21.46
CA LEU A 467 20.15 -32.63 21.42
C LEU A 467 21.12 -33.62 22.10
N ASN A 468 22.39 -33.26 22.25
CA ASN A 468 23.41 -34.15 22.82
C ASN A 468 23.70 -33.92 24.32
N SER A 469 23.25 -32.81 24.93
CA SER A 469 23.51 -32.56 26.36
C SER A 469 22.47 -33.16 27.32
N THR A 470 21.38 -33.73 26.81
CA THR A 470 20.31 -34.34 27.63
C THR A 470 20.34 -35.87 27.68
N ALA A 471 21.38 -36.50 27.13
CA ALA A 471 21.48 -37.96 27.03
C ALA A 471 22.79 -38.53 27.58
N SER A 472 23.13 -38.28 28.85
CA SER A 472 24.05 -39.15 29.60
C SER A 472 24.15 -38.81 31.09
N THR A 473 23.29 -39.39 31.92
CA THR A 473 23.63 -39.76 33.30
C THR A 473 22.82 -41.01 33.68
N PRO A 474 23.40 -42.22 33.62
CA PRO A 474 22.81 -43.39 34.24
C PRO A 474 23.03 -43.36 35.76
N SER A 475 21.95 -43.54 36.50
CA SER A 475 21.94 -43.76 37.95
C SER A 475 22.66 -45.07 38.31
N LEU A 476 23.55 -44.99 39.31
CA LEU A 476 23.96 -46.09 40.16
C LEU A 476 23.43 -45.83 41.57
#